data_AF-A0A4Q5YTP2-F1
#
_entry.id   AF-A0A4Q5YTP2-F1
#
_cell.length_a   1.000
_cell.length_b   1.000
_cell.length_c   1.000
_cell.angle_alpha   90.00
_cell.angle_beta   90.00
_cell.angle_gamma   90.00
#
_symmetry.space_group_name_H-M   'P 1'
#
loop_
_entity.id
_entity.type
_entity.pdbx_description
1 polymer ?
#
loop_
_entity_poly.entity_id
_entity_poly.type
_entity_poly.pdbx_seq_one_letter_code
_entity_poly.pdbx_strand_id
1 'polypeptide(L)'
;MKTRLLLLLVLFLSGMPGRSQNPETIEQLVYDWNTLHNNRGIARFKDLYAPSVLFYGRTLSGQTCYKRKAAFLKSDFSQEIISPLTLTYYSSGTIKCDFRKRTVSKGVVKEHDCYLVVQKYEDIGVYQITGESELEIDRKLKVSLQLGEIVEKPGSGSGSLSITLITAVILTGVILFYYRRRKSRENTGFEELDFPVLPIGEETLVSPGFAPVPEQVRAQVPNKVAQTPVKLPASSPQSPVLPLSELLTEQQSAKEKGDAFERYVVSRFSPDYFELLEWRSDKYHEGIYATSSRLPDLEYQFKTSYYNFRIAAECKWRAEFGNGRIEWAKNYQLITYRQYEGERRIPVFVIIGIGGEPDHPGAVYVVPLREIRSHVLTEYELKKYYRHKTGNFFLNPEAMVLE
;
A
#
# COMPACT_ATOMS: atom_id res chain seq x y z
N MET A 1 9.38 -70.39 22.00
CA MET A 1 8.01 -70.16 21.48
C MET A 1 7.88 -68.70 21.09
N LYS A 2 7.59 -68.47 19.80
CA LYS A 2 6.78 -67.39 19.23
C LYS A 2 7.08 -65.94 19.68
N THR A 3 7.42 -64.98 18.82
CA THR A 3 7.75 -64.91 17.39
C THR A 3 8.07 -63.43 17.13
N ARG A 4 9.19 -63.15 16.44
CA ARG A 4 9.37 -62.13 15.37
C ARG A 4 9.26 -60.65 15.79
N LEU A 5 10.34 -59.88 15.81
CA LEU A 5 11.08 -59.36 14.63
C LEU A 5 10.14 -58.88 13.52
N LEU A 6 9.88 -57.57 13.47
CA LEU A 6 9.69 -56.86 12.20
C LEU A 6 10.45 -55.53 12.25
N LEU A 7 11.74 -55.62 11.91
CA LEU A 7 12.46 -54.57 11.21
C LEU A 7 12.27 -54.87 9.72
N LEU A 8 11.55 -54.01 8.98
CA LEU A 8 11.56 -53.86 7.51
C LEU A 8 10.49 -52.81 7.16
N LEU A 9 10.90 -51.56 6.89
CA LEU A 9 11.25 -51.07 5.55
C LEU A 9 10.03 -50.44 4.85
N VAL A 10 9.83 -49.15 5.12
CA VAL A 10 9.53 -48.17 4.06
C VAL A 10 10.57 -47.06 4.18
N LEU A 11 11.80 -47.39 3.81
CA LEU A 11 12.59 -46.46 3.00
C LEU A 11 11.98 -46.50 1.60
N PHE A 12 11.86 -45.33 0.98
CA PHE A 12 11.35 -45.09 -0.37
C PHE A 12 9.82 -45.12 -0.56
N LEU A 13 9.16 -44.07 -0.07
CA LEU A 13 8.39 -43.22 -0.98
C LEU A 13 8.87 -41.79 -0.83
N SER A 14 9.91 -41.49 -1.64
CA SER A 14 10.07 -40.24 -2.36
C SER A 14 9.96 -38.94 -1.52
N GLY A 15 11.02 -38.15 -1.36
CA GLY A 15 11.84 -37.79 -2.51
C GLY A 15 10.98 -37.41 -3.73
N MET A 16 9.75 -36.93 -3.54
CA MET A 16 8.97 -36.30 -4.58
C MET A 16 9.41 -34.83 -4.60
N PRO A 17 10.12 -34.37 -5.64
CA PRO A 17 10.12 -32.95 -5.96
C PRO A 17 8.68 -32.63 -6.41
N GLY A 18 7.79 -32.30 -5.46
CA GLY A 18 6.39 -32.54 -5.78
C GLY A 18 5.35 -32.05 -4.79
N ARG A 19 5.56 -30.92 -4.13
CA ARG A 19 4.46 -29.96 -4.01
C ARG A 19 5.06 -28.57 -4.15
N SER A 20 4.90 -28.03 -5.35
CA SER A 20 5.13 -26.63 -5.66
C SER A 20 4.36 -25.79 -4.64
N GLN A 21 5.00 -25.34 -3.57
CA GLN A 21 4.49 -24.18 -2.87
C GLN A 21 4.75 -23.02 -3.82
N ASN A 22 3.67 -22.55 -4.42
CA ASN A 22 3.67 -21.27 -5.09
C ASN A 22 3.82 -20.19 -4.01
N PRO A 23 4.50 -19.08 -4.32
CA PRO A 23 4.76 -18.05 -3.32
C PRO A 23 3.44 -17.48 -2.79
N GLU A 24 3.26 -17.49 -1.47
CA GLU A 24 2.06 -16.97 -0.79
C GLU A 24 2.05 -15.44 -0.76
N THR A 25 3.22 -14.83 -0.90
CA THR A 25 3.44 -13.38 -0.93
C THR A 25 4.24 -12.96 -2.16
N ILE A 26 4.12 -11.69 -2.55
CA ILE A 26 4.83 -11.14 -3.72
C ILE A 26 6.32 -11.02 -3.41
N GLU A 27 6.64 -10.66 -2.17
CA GLU A 27 8.00 -10.60 -1.66
C GLU A 27 8.68 -11.97 -1.79
N GLN A 28 8.00 -13.04 -1.37
CA GLN A 28 8.50 -14.40 -1.52
C GLN A 28 8.70 -14.76 -3.00
N LEU A 29 7.76 -14.40 -3.88
CA LEU A 29 7.91 -14.62 -5.32
C LEU A 29 9.18 -14.00 -5.88
N VAL A 30 9.47 -12.75 -5.49
CA VAL A 30 10.66 -12.02 -5.97
C VAL A 30 11.95 -12.62 -5.39
N TYR A 31 11.96 -12.98 -4.11
CA TYR A 31 13.12 -13.65 -3.50
C TYR A 31 13.36 -15.06 -4.05
N ASP A 32 12.30 -15.81 -4.33
CA ASP A 32 12.38 -17.11 -4.99
C ASP A 32 12.94 -16.95 -6.40
N TRP A 33 12.41 -16.01 -7.19
CA TRP A 33 12.95 -15.68 -8.51
C TRP A 33 14.45 -15.35 -8.43
N ASN A 34 14.88 -14.57 -7.44
CA ASN A 34 16.30 -14.24 -7.25
C ASN A 34 17.13 -15.50 -6.93
N THR A 35 16.67 -16.29 -5.96
CA THR A 35 17.34 -17.52 -5.47
C THR A 35 17.47 -18.57 -6.56
N LEU A 36 16.45 -18.73 -7.41
CA LEU A 36 16.45 -19.70 -8.52
C LEU A 36 17.54 -19.44 -9.56
N HIS A 37 17.94 -18.18 -9.75
CA HIS A 37 19.07 -17.87 -10.62
C HIS A 37 20.39 -18.40 -10.04
N ASN A 38 20.55 -18.33 -8.72
CA ASN A 38 21.79 -18.73 -8.04
C ASN A 38 21.89 -20.25 -7.86
N ASN A 39 20.81 -20.91 -7.44
CA ASN A 39 20.82 -22.36 -7.18
C ASN A 39 20.57 -23.23 -8.43
N ARG A 40 20.39 -22.61 -9.61
CA ARG A 40 20.08 -23.28 -10.88
C ARG A 40 18.81 -24.13 -10.84
N GLY A 41 17.82 -23.73 -10.04
CA GLY A 41 16.50 -24.37 -9.92
C GLY A 41 15.61 -24.16 -11.15
N ILE A 42 16.13 -24.46 -12.34
CA ILE A 42 15.55 -24.12 -13.65
C ILE A 42 14.08 -24.55 -13.77
N ALA A 43 13.73 -25.75 -13.28
CA ALA A 43 12.38 -26.29 -13.37
C ALA A 43 11.31 -25.39 -12.73
N ARG A 44 11.66 -24.67 -11.65
CA ARG A 44 10.73 -23.85 -10.88
C ARG A 44 10.34 -22.55 -11.58
N PHE A 45 11.12 -22.08 -12.55
CA PHE A 45 10.73 -20.91 -13.36
C PHE A 45 9.45 -21.15 -14.15
N LYS A 46 9.13 -22.40 -14.50
CA LYS A 46 7.89 -22.73 -15.22
C LYS A 46 6.65 -22.33 -14.41
N ASP A 47 6.73 -22.42 -13.09
CA ASP A 47 5.61 -22.14 -12.19
C ASP A 47 5.49 -20.64 -11.87
N LEU A 48 6.61 -19.92 -11.92
CA LEU A 48 6.67 -18.47 -11.65
C LEU A 48 6.15 -17.62 -12.81
N TYR A 49 6.33 -18.04 -14.07
CA TYR A 49 5.92 -17.24 -15.23
C TYR A 49 4.46 -17.49 -15.61
N ALA A 50 3.75 -16.41 -15.90
CA ALA A 50 2.44 -16.46 -16.53
C ALA A 50 2.51 -17.04 -17.97
N PRO A 51 1.37 -17.49 -18.54
CA PRO A 51 1.32 -17.95 -19.93
C PRO A 51 1.84 -16.92 -20.95
N SER A 52 1.64 -15.63 -20.68
CA SER A 52 2.12 -14.49 -21.47
C SER A 52 2.92 -13.53 -20.58
N VAL A 53 4.13 -13.16 -21.02
CA VAL A 53 5.09 -12.38 -20.23
C VAL A 53 5.73 -11.29 -21.09
N LEU A 54 5.67 -10.04 -20.64
CA LEU A 54 6.46 -8.93 -21.20
C LEU A 54 7.92 -9.07 -20.75
N PHE A 55 8.77 -9.63 -21.61
CA PHE A 55 10.14 -10.00 -21.29
C PHE A 55 11.13 -9.13 -22.09
N TYR A 56 11.76 -8.15 -21.43
CA TYR A 56 12.71 -7.21 -22.02
C TYR A 56 12.18 -6.54 -23.31
N GLY A 57 11.00 -5.94 -23.22
CA GLY A 57 10.35 -5.22 -24.31
C GLY A 57 9.63 -6.08 -25.36
N ARG A 58 9.56 -7.41 -25.17
CA ARG A 58 8.81 -8.31 -26.07
C ARG A 58 7.89 -9.23 -25.30
N THR A 59 6.66 -9.37 -25.76
CA THR A 59 5.71 -10.35 -25.21
C THR A 59 6.09 -11.75 -25.70
N LEU A 60 6.37 -12.66 -24.77
CA LEU A 60 6.74 -14.05 -25.02
C LEU A 60 5.82 -14.98 -24.21
N SER A 61 5.74 -16.25 -24.60
CA SER A 61 5.10 -17.24 -23.74
C SER A 61 5.94 -17.55 -22.51
N GLY A 62 5.31 -17.91 -21.39
CA GLY A 62 6.01 -18.33 -20.17
C GLY A 62 7.00 -19.48 -20.42
N GLN A 63 6.62 -20.43 -21.27
CA GLN A 63 7.50 -21.53 -21.71
C GLN A 63 8.74 -21.02 -22.46
N THR A 64 8.61 -19.95 -23.25
CA THR A 64 9.75 -19.33 -23.96
C THR A 64 10.66 -18.59 -22.99
N CYS A 65 10.11 -17.86 -22.02
CA CYS A 65 10.87 -17.19 -20.96
C CYS A 65 11.68 -18.20 -20.14
N TYR A 66 11.03 -19.29 -19.72
CA TYR A 66 11.66 -20.43 -19.07
C TYR A 66 12.83 -20.99 -19.91
N LYS A 67 12.62 -21.29 -21.20
CA LYS A 67 13.69 -21.83 -22.08
C LYS A 67 14.87 -20.87 -22.19
N ARG A 68 14.62 -19.56 -22.30
CA ARG A 68 15.67 -18.53 -22.35
C ARG A 68 16.46 -18.46 -21.04
N LYS A 69 15.78 -18.48 -19.89
CA LYS A 69 16.44 -18.54 -18.57
C LYS A 69 17.25 -19.83 -18.40
N ALA A 70 16.69 -20.97 -18.77
CA ALA A 70 17.37 -22.26 -18.74
C ALA A 70 18.66 -22.26 -19.58
N ALA A 71 18.64 -21.65 -20.77
CA ALA A 71 19.81 -21.51 -21.61
C ALA A 71 20.85 -20.54 -21.00
N PHE A 72 20.40 -19.40 -20.48
CA PHE A 72 21.24 -18.39 -19.86
C PHE A 72 21.98 -18.89 -18.61
N LEU A 73 21.28 -19.61 -17.73
CA LEU A 73 21.81 -20.11 -16.46
C LEU A 73 22.80 -21.28 -16.60
N LYS A 74 23.07 -21.75 -17.83
CA LYS A 74 24.23 -22.63 -18.11
C LYS A 74 25.57 -21.91 -17.96
N SER A 75 25.56 -20.58 -17.99
CA SER A 75 26.75 -19.76 -17.80
C SER A 75 27.12 -19.58 -16.33
N ASP A 76 28.35 -19.15 -16.11
CA ASP A 76 28.79 -18.63 -14.82
C ASP A 76 28.14 -17.26 -14.58
N PHE A 77 27.04 -17.30 -13.83
CA PHE A 77 26.19 -16.16 -13.49
C PHE A 77 25.69 -16.29 -12.05
N SER A 78 25.72 -15.21 -11.30
CA SER A 78 24.99 -15.06 -10.04
C SER A 78 24.36 -13.67 -9.97
N GLN A 79 23.34 -13.55 -9.13
CA GLN A 79 22.73 -12.26 -8.84
C GLN A 79 22.32 -12.12 -7.38
N GLU A 80 22.16 -10.88 -6.95
CA GLU A 80 21.70 -10.53 -5.63
C GLU A 80 20.81 -9.29 -5.72
N ILE A 81 19.67 -9.28 -5.04
CA ILE A 81 18.88 -8.07 -4.86
C ILE A 81 19.56 -7.23 -3.79
N ILE A 82 20.02 -6.04 -4.16
CA ILE A 82 20.82 -5.14 -3.31
C ILE A 82 20.05 -3.89 -2.88
N SER A 83 18.76 -3.81 -3.18
CA SER A 83 17.86 -2.76 -2.67
C SER A 83 16.64 -3.37 -2.00
N PRO A 84 15.93 -2.61 -1.15
CA PRO A 84 14.58 -2.97 -0.76
C PRO A 84 13.68 -3.18 -1.98
N LEU A 85 12.74 -4.12 -1.86
CA LEU A 85 11.70 -4.37 -2.85
C LEU A 85 10.60 -3.31 -2.74
N THR A 86 10.29 -2.63 -3.84
CA THR A 86 9.22 -1.62 -3.90
C THR A 86 8.02 -2.17 -4.67
N LEU A 87 6.84 -2.21 -4.04
CA LEU A 87 5.60 -2.68 -4.66
C LEU A 87 4.69 -1.51 -5.03
N THR A 88 4.27 -1.45 -6.29
CA THR A 88 3.28 -0.49 -6.79
C THR A 88 2.07 -1.25 -7.33
N TYR A 89 0.89 -0.95 -6.81
CA TYR A 89 -0.37 -1.59 -7.20
C TYR A 89 -1.07 -0.75 -8.27
N TYR A 90 -1.66 -1.40 -9.27
CA TYR A 90 -2.35 -0.72 -10.35
C TYR A 90 -3.80 -1.19 -10.51
N SER A 91 -4.66 -0.32 -11.04
CA SER A 91 -6.09 -0.58 -11.26
C SER A 91 -6.39 -1.75 -12.19
N SER A 92 -5.41 -2.16 -13.01
CA SER A 92 -5.49 -3.39 -13.81
C SER A 92 -5.40 -4.69 -12.99
N GLY A 93 -5.22 -4.62 -11.67
CA GLY A 93 -4.89 -5.76 -10.81
C GLY A 93 -3.43 -6.19 -10.89
N THR A 94 -2.61 -5.41 -11.60
CA THR A 94 -1.18 -5.65 -11.77
C THR A 94 -0.37 -5.01 -10.66
N ILE A 95 0.71 -5.68 -10.25
CA ILE A 95 1.62 -5.22 -9.22
C ILE A 95 3.02 -5.15 -9.82
N LYS A 96 3.62 -3.96 -9.81
CA LYS A 96 5.00 -3.74 -10.25
C LYS A 96 5.93 -3.78 -9.05
N CYS A 97 6.94 -4.63 -9.14
CA CYS A 97 7.90 -4.94 -8.10
C CYS A 97 9.27 -4.41 -8.55
N ASP A 98 9.64 -3.21 -8.11
CA ASP A 98 10.89 -2.54 -8.47
C ASP A 98 12.01 -2.88 -7.47
N PHE A 99 13.20 -3.19 -7.98
CA PHE A 99 14.38 -3.48 -7.18
C PHE A 99 15.68 -3.31 -7.98
N ARG A 100 16.80 -3.05 -7.30
CA ARG A 100 18.13 -3.10 -7.89
C ARG A 100 18.75 -4.46 -7.63
N LYS A 101 19.31 -5.06 -8.67
CA LYS A 101 20.10 -6.28 -8.57
C LYS A 101 21.56 -6.00 -8.92
N ARG A 102 22.46 -6.70 -8.25
CA ARG A 102 23.85 -6.89 -8.66
C ARG A 102 23.95 -8.23 -9.38
N THR A 103 24.65 -8.26 -10.50
CA THR A 103 24.96 -9.49 -11.23
C THR A 103 26.47 -9.68 -11.30
N VAL A 104 26.91 -10.93 -11.23
CA VAL A 104 28.30 -11.32 -11.45
C VAL A 104 28.31 -12.34 -12.58
N SER A 105 29.07 -12.10 -13.64
CA SER A 105 29.27 -13.07 -14.70
C SER A 105 30.69 -12.99 -15.23
N LYS A 106 31.39 -14.14 -15.26
CA LYS A 106 32.80 -14.23 -15.67
C LYS A 106 33.69 -13.20 -14.95
N GLY A 107 33.47 -13.00 -13.65
CA GLY A 107 34.20 -12.04 -12.82
C GLY A 107 33.82 -10.56 -13.02
N VAL A 108 32.91 -10.24 -13.95
CA VAL A 108 32.43 -8.87 -14.16
C VAL A 108 31.20 -8.61 -13.30
N VAL A 109 31.25 -7.56 -12.50
CA VAL A 109 30.15 -7.10 -11.64
C VAL A 109 29.38 -5.97 -12.33
N LYS A 110 28.05 -6.05 -12.37
CA LYS A 110 27.17 -5.00 -12.87
C LYS A 110 25.95 -4.81 -11.97
N GLU A 111 25.44 -3.59 -11.87
CA GLU A 111 24.23 -3.26 -11.13
C GLU A 111 23.15 -2.76 -12.07
N HIS A 112 21.91 -3.20 -11.85
CA HIS A 112 20.78 -2.97 -12.76
C HIS A 112 19.53 -2.60 -11.97
N ASP A 113 18.87 -1.50 -12.35
CA ASP A 113 17.52 -1.19 -11.88
C ASP A 113 16.52 -2.04 -12.68
N CYS A 114 15.87 -2.96 -11.98
CA CYS A 114 15.01 -4.00 -12.53
C CYS A 114 13.58 -3.88 -11.99
N TYR A 115 12.66 -4.53 -12.69
CA TYR A 115 11.36 -4.80 -12.10
C TYR A 115 10.81 -6.15 -12.55
N LEU A 116 9.92 -6.69 -11.72
CA LEU A 116 8.97 -7.73 -12.09
C LEU A 116 7.56 -7.13 -12.11
N VAL A 117 6.76 -7.55 -13.09
CA VAL A 117 5.32 -7.27 -13.13
C VAL A 117 4.63 -8.56 -12.78
N VAL A 118 3.70 -8.48 -11.83
CA VAL A 118 3.07 -9.64 -11.20
C VAL A 118 1.56 -9.46 -11.22
N GLN A 119 0.83 -10.52 -11.48
CA GLN A 119 -0.63 -10.57 -11.33
C GLN A 119 -1.03 -11.78 -10.48
N LYS A 120 -2.14 -11.63 -9.75
CA LYS A 120 -2.76 -12.72 -8.99
C LYS A 120 -3.78 -13.43 -9.88
N TYR A 121 -3.65 -14.74 -10.01
CA TYR A 121 -4.61 -15.59 -10.70
C TYR A 121 -5.63 -16.10 -9.68
N GLU A 122 -6.78 -15.44 -9.59
CA GLU A 122 -7.79 -15.69 -8.55
C GLU A 122 -8.30 -17.15 -8.53
N ASP A 123 -8.41 -17.79 -9.69
CA ASP A 123 -8.89 -19.18 -9.82
C ASP A 123 -8.02 -20.20 -9.06
N ILE A 124 -6.73 -19.89 -8.92
CA ILE A 124 -5.72 -20.77 -8.32
C ILE A 124 -5.01 -20.12 -7.13
N GLY A 125 -5.37 -18.88 -6.78
CA GLY A 125 -4.89 -18.15 -5.61
C GLY A 125 -3.41 -17.80 -5.62
N VAL A 126 -2.75 -17.77 -6.77
CA VAL A 126 -1.28 -17.64 -6.86
C VAL A 126 -0.84 -16.44 -7.68
N TYR A 127 0.31 -15.88 -7.31
CA TYR A 127 0.97 -14.82 -8.05
C TYR A 127 1.87 -15.40 -9.15
N GLN A 128 1.84 -14.79 -10.33
CA GLN A 128 2.77 -15.12 -11.42
C GLN A 128 3.35 -13.86 -12.05
N ILE A 129 4.55 -14.00 -12.58
CA ILE A 129 5.30 -12.97 -13.30
C ILE A 129 4.71 -12.82 -14.70
N THR A 130 4.11 -11.67 -14.96
CA THR A 130 3.60 -11.23 -16.27
C THR A 130 4.56 -10.26 -16.96
N GLY A 131 5.64 -9.84 -16.31
CA GLY A 131 6.71 -9.07 -16.95
C GLY A 131 8.03 -9.09 -16.18
N GLU A 132 9.13 -8.99 -16.92
CA GLU A 132 10.49 -8.86 -16.40
C GLU A 132 11.28 -7.94 -17.33
N SER A 133 11.90 -6.89 -16.79
CA SER A 133 12.81 -6.04 -17.56
C SER A 133 13.76 -5.23 -16.66
N GLU A 134 14.56 -4.40 -17.33
CA GLU A 134 15.50 -3.43 -16.77
C GLU A 134 15.17 -2.03 -17.31
N LEU A 135 15.23 -1.01 -16.45
CA LEU A 135 14.85 0.36 -16.81
C LEU A 135 15.69 0.92 -17.97
N GLU A 136 16.98 0.58 -18.02
CA GLU A 136 17.87 1.04 -19.10
C GLU A 136 17.50 0.43 -20.45
N ILE A 137 17.11 -0.86 -20.46
CA ILE A 137 16.69 -1.57 -21.67
C ILE A 137 15.37 -0.99 -22.17
N ASP A 138 14.42 -0.77 -21.26
CA ASP A 138 13.14 -0.17 -21.59
C ASP A 138 13.29 1.24 -22.18
N ARG A 139 14.20 2.05 -21.63
CA ARG A 139 14.50 3.39 -22.17
C ARG A 139 15.04 3.32 -23.59
N LYS A 140 15.97 2.38 -23.86
CA LYS A 140 16.54 2.17 -25.20
C LYS A 140 15.49 1.70 -26.20
N LEU A 141 14.59 0.82 -25.76
CA LEU A 141 13.55 0.23 -26.59
C LEU A 141 12.25 1.04 -26.61
N LYS A 142 12.17 2.15 -25.88
CA LYS A 142 10.96 2.98 -25.70
C LYS A 142 9.74 2.14 -25.26
N VAL A 143 9.97 1.21 -24.34
CA VAL A 143 8.90 0.36 -23.78
C VAL A 143 7.99 1.21 -22.92
N SER A 144 6.69 1.10 -23.14
CA SER A 144 5.65 1.74 -22.34
C SER A 144 4.80 0.67 -21.66
N LEU A 145 4.74 0.71 -20.33
CA LEU A 145 3.92 -0.21 -19.55
C LEU A 145 2.49 0.35 -19.42
N GLN A 146 1.51 -0.35 -19.98
CA GLN A 146 0.09 0.00 -19.84
C GLN A 146 -0.50 -0.72 -18.64
N LEU A 147 -0.13 -0.28 -17.43
CA LEU A 147 -0.56 -0.94 -16.19
C LEU A 147 -1.84 -0.35 -15.59
N GLY A 148 -2.32 0.78 -16.11
CA GLY A 148 -3.44 1.53 -15.53
C GLY A 148 -2.99 2.56 -14.49
N GLU A 149 -3.92 2.99 -13.65
CA GLU A 149 -3.68 3.99 -12.61
C GLU A 149 -3.11 3.34 -11.36
N ILE A 150 -2.27 4.06 -10.61
CA ILE A 150 -1.77 3.57 -9.33
C ILE A 150 -2.92 3.57 -8.31
N VAL A 151 -3.11 2.44 -7.63
CA VAL A 151 -4.13 2.25 -6.60
C VAL A 151 -3.49 1.90 -5.26
N GLU A 152 -4.25 2.02 -4.18
CA GLU A 152 -3.83 1.51 -2.88
C GLU A 152 -3.78 -0.03 -2.87
N LYS A 153 -2.98 -0.59 -1.96
CA LYS A 153 -2.88 -2.04 -1.79
C LYS A 153 -4.27 -2.64 -1.54
N PRO A 154 -4.72 -3.62 -2.34
CA PRO A 154 -5.98 -4.32 -2.09
C PRO A 154 -5.99 -4.91 -0.67
N GLY A 155 -7.01 -4.58 0.12
CA GLY A 155 -7.13 -5.01 1.52
C GLY A 155 -6.55 -4.06 2.58
N SER A 156 -6.03 -2.88 2.22
CA SER A 156 -5.70 -1.83 3.21
C SER A 156 -6.92 -1.00 3.65
N GLY A 157 -8.08 -1.19 3.01
CA GLY A 157 -9.34 -0.58 3.41
C GLY A 157 -10.04 -1.38 4.52
N SER A 158 -10.50 -0.69 5.54
CA SER A 158 -11.39 -1.15 6.62
C SER A 158 -12.78 -1.54 6.09
N GLY A 159 -12.85 -2.49 5.15
CA GLY A 159 -14.05 -2.83 4.37
C GLY A 159 -14.64 -4.22 4.62
N SER A 160 -14.15 -4.98 5.62
CA SER A 160 -14.65 -6.34 5.90
C SER A 160 -15.69 -6.42 7.03
N LEU A 161 -15.98 -5.32 7.74
CA LEU A 161 -16.95 -5.32 8.85
C LEU A 161 -18.38 -4.97 8.40
N SER A 162 -18.55 -4.24 7.30
CA SER A 162 -19.89 -3.83 6.85
C SER A 162 -20.69 -4.97 6.25
N ILE A 163 -20.06 -5.87 5.49
CA ILE A 163 -20.76 -6.98 4.81
C ILE A 163 -21.14 -8.09 5.80
N THR A 164 -20.31 -8.37 6.80
CA THR A 164 -20.62 -9.33 7.87
C THR A 164 -21.73 -8.82 8.78
N LEU A 165 -21.77 -7.51 9.08
CA LEU A 165 -22.87 -6.94 9.86
C LEU A 165 -24.19 -6.95 9.08
N ILE A 166 -24.18 -6.62 7.78
CA ILE A 166 -25.38 -6.64 6.94
C ILE A 166 -25.92 -8.06 6.79
N THR A 167 -25.06 -9.05 6.55
CA THR A 167 -25.47 -10.46 6.47
C THR A 167 -25.99 -11.00 7.81
N ALA A 168 -25.37 -10.61 8.94
CA ALA A 168 -25.85 -10.99 10.28
C ALA A 168 -27.21 -10.35 10.61
N VAL A 169 -27.44 -9.09 10.23
CA VAL A 169 -28.74 -8.42 10.41
C VAL A 169 -29.82 -9.07 9.55
N ILE A 170 -29.51 -9.42 8.30
CA ILE A 170 -30.44 -10.13 7.41
C ILE A 170 -30.77 -11.52 7.98
N LEU A 171 -29.77 -12.29 8.41
CA LEU A 171 -29.97 -13.63 8.96
C LEU A 171 -30.79 -13.57 10.26
N THR A 172 -30.51 -12.60 11.13
CA THR A 172 -31.26 -12.38 12.38
C THR A 172 -32.70 -11.96 12.09
N GLY A 173 -32.92 -11.10 11.09
CA GLY A 173 -34.25 -10.71 10.62
C GLY A 173 -35.05 -11.90 10.09
N VAL A 174 -34.43 -12.78 9.31
CA VAL A 174 -35.05 -14.01 8.80
C VAL A 174 -35.39 -14.96 9.95
N ILE A 175 -34.48 -15.18 10.91
CA ILE A 175 -34.73 -16.03 12.08
C ILE A 175 -35.89 -15.48 12.93
N LEU A 176 -35.92 -14.17 13.18
CA LEU A 176 -37.02 -13.52 13.92
C LEU A 176 -38.35 -13.60 13.17
N PHE A 177 -38.35 -13.47 11.84
CA PHE A 177 -39.54 -13.64 11.02
C PHE A 177 -40.10 -15.06 11.12
N TYR A 178 -39.25 -16.09 11.02
CA TYR A 178 -39.66 -17.49 11.19
C TYR A 178 -40.14 -17.77 12.62
N TYR A 179 -39.48 -17.23 13.63
CA TYR A 179 -39.88 -17.40 15.03
C TYR A 179 -41.25 -16.74 15.32
N ARG A 180 -41.49 -15.52 14.80
CA ARG A 180 -42.79 -14.85 14.90
C ARG A 180 -43.89 -15.63 14.17
N ARG A 181 -43.59 -16.15 12.98
CA ARG A 181 -44.56 -16.96 12.20
C ARG A 181 -44.88 -18.29 12.89
N ARG A 182 -43.90 -18.91 13.56
CA ARG A 182 -44.11 -20.12 14.37
C ARG A 182 -44.92 -19.83 15.63
N LYS A 183 -44.60 -18.76 16.37
CA LYS A 183 -45.38 -18.33 17.54
C LYS A 183 -46.82 -17.94 17.16
N SER A 184 -47.04 -17.35 15.99
CA SER A 184 -48.40 -17.10 15.46
C SER A 184 -49.17 -18.37 15.10
N ARG A 185 -48.48 -19.48 14.80
CA ARG A 185 -49.09 -20.80 14.59
C ARG A 185 -49.33 -21.56 15.90
N GLU A 186 -48.53 -21.30 16.93
CA GLU A 186 -48.68 -21.88 18.27
C GLU A 186 -49.69 -21.10 19.15
N ASN A 187 -49.97 -19.82 18.83
CA ASN A 187 -51.01 -19.00 19.50
C ASN A 187 -52.42 -19.12 18.91
N THR A 188 -52.63 -19.97 17.90
CA THR A 188 -53.97 -20.36 17.43
C THR A 188 -54.24 -21.80 17.85
N GLY A 189 -54.33 -22.01 19.17
CA GLY A 189 -54.87 -23.21 19.78
C GLY A 189 -56.37 -23.01 20.02
N PHE A 190 -57.15 -23.69 19.19
CA PHE A 190 -58.42 -24.36 19.50
C PHE A 190 -59.24 -23.86 20.71
N GLU A 191 -60.34 -23.15 20.43
CA GLU A 191 -61.57 -23.25 21.22
C GLU A 191 -62.74 -23.41 20.24
N GLU A 192 -63.58 -24.38 20.54
CA GLU A 192 -64.66 -24.94 19.74
C GLU A 192 -65.97 -24.17 20.03
N LEU A 193 -66.76 -23.80 19.00
CA LEU A 193 -68.20 -24.13 18.91
C LEU A 193 -68.94 -23.39 17.76
N ASP A 194 -69.76 -24.20 17.10
CA ASP A 194 -71.00 -23.98 16.35
C ASP A 194 -71.03 -23.54 14.87
N PHE A 195 -71.53 -24.49 14.06
CA PHE A 195 -71.90 -24.46 12.64
C PHE A 195 -73.23 -23.69 12.41
N PRO A 196 -73.51 -23.17 11.19
CA PRO A 196 -74.25 -24.00 10.23
C PRO A 196 -73.83 -23.87 8.73
N VAL A 197 -73.72 -25.04 8.09
CA VAL A 197 -74.25 -25.48 6.79
C VAL A 197 -74.23 -24.55 5.53
N LEU A 198 -73.33 -24.92 4.61
CA LEU A 198 -73.35 -25.03 3.11
C LEU A 198 -74.59 -24.57 2.29
N PRO A 199 -74.46 -24.07 1.02
CA PRO A 199 -73.98 -24.86 -0.16
C PRO A 199 -73.10 -24.10 -1.20
N ILE A 200 -72.08 -24.75 -1.80
CA ILE A 200 -72.00 -25.46 -3.12
C ILE A 200 -72.04 -24.56 -4.36
N GLY A 201 -71.00 -24.72 -5.20
CA GLY A 201 -70.93 -24.36 -6.63
C GLY A 201 -70.05 -23.14 -6.90
N GLU A 202 -69.21 -23.04 -7.92
CA GLU A 202 -68.74 -23.94 -8.97
C GLU A 202 -67.50 -23.23 -9.60
N GLU A 203 -66.72 -23.95 -10.40
CA GLU A 203 -65.50 -23.49 -11.08
C GLU A 203 -65.71 -22.26 -11.99
N THR A 204 -64.70 -21.39 -12.15
CA THR A 204 -63.93 -21.22 -13.42
C THR A 204 -63.09 -19.94 -13.49
N LEU A 205 -61.94 -20.09 -14.17
CA LEU A 205 -60.96 -19.11 -14.63
C LEU A 205 -61.55 -18.04 -15.57
N VAL A 206 -61.21 -16.75 -15.39
CA VAL A 206 -60.92 -15.78 -16.48
C VAL A 206 -60.04 -14.63 -15.95
N SER A 207 -58.97 -14.29 -16.69
CA SER A 207 -58.18 -13.03 -16.66
C SER A 207 -58.55 -12.23 -17.93
N PRO A 208 -58.10 -10.97 -18.23
CA PRO A 208 -57.38 -9.93 -17.46
C PRO A 208 -58.08 -8.54 -17.57
N GLY A 209 -57.51 -7.49 -16.98
CA GLY A 209 -57.96 -6.11 -17.30
C GLY A 209 -57.28 -4.97 -16.53
N PHE A 210 -56.22 -4.43 -17.14
CA PHE A 210 -55.76 -3.02 -17.17
C PHE A 210 -56.00 -2.06 -15.97
N ALA A 211 -54.86 -1.59 -15.43
CA ALA A 211 -54.42 -0.21 -15.05
C ALA A 211 -55.44 0.96 -15.10
N PRO A 212 -55.30 2.06 -14.30
CA PRO A 212 -54.02 2.74 -14.04
C PRO A 212 -53.79 3.40 -12.65
N VAL A 213 -52.54 3.82 -12.46
CA VAL A 213 -51.95 4.68 -11.42
C VAL A 213 -52.27 6.16 -11.76
N PRO A 214 -52.56 7.07 -10.80
CA PRO A 214 -51.55 7.91 -10.11
C PRO A 214 -51.97 8.18 -8.63
N GLU A 215 -51.24 8.82 -7.71
CA GLU A 215 -50.18 9.83 -7.74
C GLU A 215 -49.55 9.92 -6.34
N GLN A 216 -48.40 10.60 -6.27
CA GLN A 216 -47.52 10.75 -5.12
C GLN A 216 -48.08 11.57 -3.96
N VAL A 217 -47.72 11.22 -2.71
CA VAL A 217 -47.59 12.18 -1.60
C VAL A 217 -46.35 11.90 -0.74
N ARG A 218 -45.36 12.79 -0.93
CA ARG A 218 -44.42 13.41 0.02
C ARG A 218 -44.45 12.92 1.49
N ALA A 219 -43.32 12.39 1.97
CA ALA A 219 -43.09 12.12 3.40
C ALA A 219 -42.13 13.16 4.01
N GLN A 220 -42.54 13.69 5.17
CA GLN A 220 -41.78 14.57 6.06
C GLN A 220 -40.92 13.76 7.04
N VAL A 221 -39.80 14.34 7.46
CA VAL A 221 -38.93 13.90 8.56
C VAL A 221 -39.52 14.35 9.90
N PRO A 222 -39.34 13.60 10.99
CA PRO A 222 -38.71 14.23 12.17
C PRO A 222 -37.75 13.34 12.98
N ASN A 223 -36.74 14.02 13.56
CA ASN A 223 -35.83 13.63 14.63
C ASN A 223 -36.52 13.19 15.94
N LYS A 224 -35.87 12.34 16.77
CA LYS A 224 -35.24 12.70 18.08
C LYS A 224 -34.88 11.47 18.95
N VAL A 225 -33.61 11.41 19.36
CA VAL A 225 -33.03 11.27 20.72
C VAL A 225 -33.58 10.21 21.70
N ALA A 226 -32.69 9.36 22.26
CA ALA A 226 -32.39 9.28 23.71
C ALA A 226 -31.36 8.17 24.06
N GLN A 227 -30.47 8.50 25.02
CA GLN A 227 -29.42 7.67 25.62
C GLN A 227 -29.97 6.90 26.85
N THR A 228 -29.49 5.68 27.17
CA THR A 228 -28.64 5.24 28.33
C THR A 228 -29.06 3.79 28.75
N PRO A 229 -28.41 3.05 29.70
CA PRO A 229 -27.00 2.62 29.84
C PRO A 229 -26.80 1.12 30.32
N VAL A 230 -25.53 0.66 30.50
CA VAL A 230 -25.05 -0.50 31.33
C VAL A 230 -25.25 -1.93 30.71
N LYS A 231 -24.36 -2.95 30.72
CA LYS A 231 -23.28 -3.47 31.61
C LYS A 231 -22.33 -4.43 30.85
N LEU A 232 -21.05 -4.49 31.21
CA LEU A 232 -20.05 -5.51 30.79
C LEU A 232 -20.04 -6.74 31.72
N PRO A 233 -19.54 -7.90 31.22
CA PRO A 233 -18.61 -8.70 32.02
C PRO A 233 -17.29 -9.06 31.29
N ALA A 234 -16.26 -9.18 32.14
CA ALA A 234 -14.85 -9.56 32.00
C ALA A 234 -14.64 -10.98 31.42
N SER A 235 -13.46 -11.51 31.05
CA SER A 235 -12.07 -11.06 30.78
C SER A 235 -11.28 -12.32 30.38
N SER A 236 -10.30 -12.23 29.46
CA SER A 236 -9.05 -13.03 29.40
C SER A 236 -8.16 -12.49 28.26
N PRO A 237 -6.82 -12.67 28.28
CA PRO A 237 -5.84 -11.60 28.50
C PRO A 237 -5.31 -10.96 27.21
N GLN A 238 -5.20 -9.62 27.22
CA GLN A 238 -4.71 -8.79 26.12
C GLN A 238 -3.21 -8.51 26.24
N SER A 239 -2.48 -8.59 25.12
CA SER A 239 -1.29 -7.74 24.90
C SER A 239 -1.77 -6.28 24.76
N PRO A 240 -1.01 -5.28 25.25
CA PRO A 240 -1.57 -3.97 25.60
C PRO A 240 -2.09 -3.24 24.36
N VAL A 241 -3.40 -3.02 24.32
CA VAL A 241 -4.06 -2.14 23.35
C VAL A 241 -4.00 -0.73 23.93
N LEU A 242 -3.22 0.16 23.30
CA LEU A 242 -3.22 1.57 23.67
C LEU A 242 -4.63 2.15 23.46
N PRO A 243 -5.24 2.81 24.45
CA PRO A 243 -6.57 3.39 24.33
C PRO A 243 -6.64 4.42 23.20
N LEU A 244 -7.77 4.46 22.48
CA LEU A 244 -8.02 5.34 21.33
C LEU A 244 -7.75 6.83 21.65
N SER A 245 -7.98 7.25 22.89
CA SER A 245 -7.64 8.60 23.36
C SER A 245 -6.14 8.86 23.32
N GLU A 246 -5.31 7.87 23.67
CA GLU A 246 -3.84 7.98 23.66
C GLU A 246 -3.31 8.04 22.22
N LEU A 247 -3.87 7.25 21.29
CA LEU A 247 -3.52 7.32 19.86
C LEU A 247 -3.86 8.68 19.22
N LEU A 248 -5.02 9.25 19.55
CA LEU A 248 -5.43 10.57 19.08
C LEU A 248 -4.51 11.67 19.65
N THR A 249 -4.13 11.53 20.93
CA THR A 249 -3.20 12.46 21.59
C THR A 249 -1.80 12.37 20.97
N GLU A 250 -1.32 11.16 20.65
CA GLU A 250 -0.04 10.95 19.97
C GLU A 250 -0.03 11.56 18.57
N GLN A 251 -1.09 11.34 17.77
CA GLN A 251 -1.22 11.93 16.43
C GLN A 251 -1.27 13.45 16.47
N GLN A 252 -2.04 14.01 17.42
CA GLN A 252 -2.10 15.46 17.62
C GLN A 252 -0.72 16.01 18.02
N SER A 253 -0.01 15.32 18.92
CA SER A 253 1.35 15.70 19.30
C SER A 253 2.36 15.60 18.15
N ALA A 254 2.22 14.61 17.27
CA ALA A 254 3.11 14.43 16.11
C ALA A 254 2.91 15.55 15.08
N LYS A 255 1.65 15.95 14.86
CA LYS A 255 1.32 17.10 14.01
C LYS A 255 1.88 18.40 14.60
N GLU A 256 1.67 18.64 15.89
CA GLU A 256 2.17 19.84 16.57
C GLU A 256 3.70 19.97 16.49
N LYS A 257 4.42 18.84 16.62
CA LYS A 257 5.87 18.78 16.42
C LYS A 257 6.27 19.09 14.98
N GLY A 258 5.53 18.57 13.99
CA GLY A 258 5.73 18.89 12.57
C GLY A 258 5.56 20.39 12.30
N ASP A 259 4.41 20.94 12.69
CA ASP A 259 4.09 22.36 12.51
C ASP A 259 5.14 23.27 13.21
N ALA A 260 5.67 22.86 14.36
CA ALA A 260 6.71 23.59 15.08
C ALA A 260 8.05 23.60 14.34
N PHE A 261 8.45 22.47 13.76
CA PHE A 261 9.65 22.39 12.94
C PHE A 261 9.53 23.16 11.62
N GLU A 262 8.36 23.11 10.97
CA GLU A 262 8.09 23.93 9.78
C GLU A 262 8.24 25.42 10.08
N ARG A 263 7.69 25.90 11.21
CA ARG A 263 7.88 27.30 11.66
C ARG A 263 9.35 27.65 11.84
N TYR A 264 10.13 26.75 12.45
CA TYR A 264 11.58 26.93 12.55
C TYR A 264 12.22 27.08 11.17
N VAL A 265 11.91 26.18 10.23
CA VAL A 265 12.46 26.21 8.86
C VAL A 265 12.09 27.51 8.14
N VAL A 266 10.82 27.92 8.19
CA VAL A 266 10.33 29.17 7.57
C VAL A 266 11.08 30.39 8.12
N SER A 267 11.33 30.44 9.44
CA SER A 267 12.06 31.54 10.07
C SER A 267 13.53 31.69 9.60
N ARG A 268 14.09 30.66 8.95
CA ARG A 268 15.46 30.68 8.42
C ARG A 268 15.56 31.13 6.97
N PHE A 269 14.46 31.21 6.23
CA PHE A 269 14.49 31.79 4.88
C PHE A 269 14.39 33.32 4.96
N SER A 270 15.41 34.02 4.45
CA SER A 270 15.42 35.48 4.47
C SER A 270 14.36 36.06 3.50
N PRO A 271 13.46 36.95 3.95
CA PRO A 271 12.44 37.56 3.08
C PRO A 271 13.05 38.45 1.98
N ASP A 272 14.31 38.89 2.13
CA ASP A 272 15.01 39.67 1.11
C ASP A 272 15.25 38.88 -0.19
N TYR A 273 15.30 37.55 -0.10
CA TYR A 273 15.63 36.66 -1.23
C TYR A 273 14.57 35.59 -1.49
N PHE A 274 13.76 35.24 -0.48
CA PHE A 274 12.81 34.15 -0.54
C PHE A 274 11.40 34.66 -0.22
N GLU A 275 10.52 34.58 -1.20
CA GLU A 275 9.09 34.82 -1.02
C GLU A 275 8.38 33.48 -0.85
N LEU A 276 7.72 33.26 0.28
CA LEU A 276 6.96 32.04 0.57
C LEU A 276 5.68 32.03 -0.28
N LEU A 277 5.59 31.11 -1.23
CA LEU A 277 4.43 30.95 -2.12
C LEU A 277 3.39 29.99 -1.53
N GLU A 278 3.85 28.88 -0.97
CA GLU A 278 2.99 27.81 -0.47
C GLU A 278 3.53 27.33 0.87
N TRP A 279 2.62 27.23 1.84
CA TRP A 279 2.83 26.53 3.10
C TRP A 279 1.69 25.54 3.27
N ARG A 280 1.99 24.31 2.90
CA ARG A 280 1.03 23.22 2.84
C ARG A 280 0.94 22.58 4.22
N SER A 281 -0.27 22.16 4.57
CA SER A 281 -0.52 21.42 5.79
C SER A 281 -1.58 20.38 5.49
N ASP A 282 -1.62 19.33 6.31
CA ASP A 282 -2.63 18.27 6.25
C ASP A 282 -3.98 18.79 6.75
N LYS A 283 -4.61 19.67 5.97
CA LYS A 283 -6.01 20.05 6.16
C LYS A 283 -6.87 18.90 5.69
N TYR A 284 -7.68 18.38 6.60
CA TYR A 284 -8.61 17.29 6.31
C TYR A 284 -9.99 17.58 6.89
N HIS A 285 -11.02 17.07 6.22
CA HIS A 285 -12.39 17.02 6.73
C HIS A 285 -13.00 15.69 6.31
N GLU A 286 -13.48 14.90 7.26
CA GLU A 286 -14.14 13.60 7.00
C GLU A 286 -13.32 12.64 6.10
N GLY A 287 -12.00 12.60 6.30
CA GLY A 287 -11.10 11.72 5.53
C GLY A 287 -10.74 12.24 4.13
N ILE A 288 -11.23 13.42 3.75
CA ILE A 288 -10.86 14.10 2.51
C ILE A 288 -9.67 15.01 2.81
N TYR A 289 -8.58 14.79 2.08
CA TYR A 289 -7.37 15.61 2.11
C TYR A 289 -7.26 16.43 0.84
N ALA A 290 -6.73 17.65 0.94
CA ALA A 290 -6.35 18.40 -0.25
C ALA A 290 -5.26 17.61 -1.01
N THR A 291 -5.37 17.53 -2.34
CA THR A 291 -4.36 16.86 -3.17
C THR A 291 -2.98 17.51 -3.03
N SER A 292 -2.95 18.82 -2.76
CA SER A 292 -1.74 19.59 -2.46
C SER A 292 -1.03 19.13 -1.19
N SER A 293 -1.71 18.53 -0.22
CA SER A 293 -1.09 17.99 1.00
C SER A 293 -0.12 16.83 0.72
N ARG A 294 -0.08 16.32 -0.51
CA ARG A 294 0.88 15.29 -0.95
C ARG A 294 2.16 15.89 -1.54
N LEU A 295 2.24 17.20 -1.70
CA LEU A 295 3.39 17.92 -2.27
C LEU A 295 4.30 18.42 -1.15
N PRO A 296 5.54 18.88 -1.44
CA PRO A 296 6.45 19.37 -0.41
C PRO A 296 5.81 20.45 0.46
N ASP A 297 6.13 20.44 1.75
CA ASP A 297 5.51 21.35 2.75
C ASP A 297 5.60 22.82 2.35
N LEU A 298 6.74 23.26 1.81
CA LEU A 298 7.01 24.66 1.47
C LEU A 298 7.35 24.84 -0.01
N GLU A 299 6.92 25.93 -0.62
CA GLU A 299 7.39 26.41 -1.94
C GLU A 299 7.79 27.88 -1.83
N TYR A 300 8.98 28.22 -2.32
CA TYR A 300 9.52 29.57 -2.31
C TYR A 300 9.84 30.04 -3.72
N GLN A 301 9.60 31.32 -3.98
CA GLN A 301 10.23 32.05 -5.07
C GLN A 301 11.57 32.61 -4.56
N PHE A 302 12.68 32.14 -5.15
CA PHE A 302 14.00 32.71 -4.91
C PHE A 302 14.27 33.82 -5.91
N LYS A 303 14.63 35.01 -5.42
CA LYS A 303 14.86 36.20 -6.23
C LYS A 303 16.10 36.96 -5.79
N THR A 304 16.93 37.29 -6.77
CA THR A 304 18.05 38.23 -6.67
C THR A 304 18.05 39.13 -7.89
N SER A 305 19.07 39.98 -8.06
CA SER A 305 19.27 40.73 -9.31
C SER A 305 19.56 39.84 -10.53
N TYR A 306 20.03 38.60 -10.33
CA TYR A 306 20.48 37.71 -11.40
C TYR A 306 19.62 36.44 -11.55
N TYR A 307 18.97 36.00 -10.47
CA TYR A 307 18.24 34.74 -10.42
C TYR A 307 16.79 34.97 -10.03
N ASN A 308 15.89 34.26 -10.70
CA ASN A 308 14.46 34.26 -10.40
C ASN A 308 13.87 32.88 -10.72
N PHE A 309 13.80 31.99 -9.71
CA PHE A 309 13.28 30.64 -9.89
C PHE A 309 12.71 30.09 -8.59
N ARG A 310 11.91 29.02 -8.68
CA ARG A 310 11.27 28.40 -7.53
C ARG A 310 12.11 27.29 -6.94
N ILE A 311 12.04 27.12 -5.63
CA ILE A 311 12.50 25.93 -4.91
C ILE A 311 11.38 25.45 -3.99
N ALA A 312 11.43 24.18 -3.61
CA ALA A 312 10.52 23.62 -2.62
C ALA A 312 11.29 22.95 -1.49
N ALA A 313 10.68 22.87 -0.31
CA ALA A 313 11.25 22.21 0.85
C ALA A 313 10.25 21.27 1.52
N GLU A 314 10.69 20.04 1.79
CA GLU A 314 10.01 19.09 2.67
C GLU A 314 10.66 19.16 4.05
N CYS A 315 9.85 19.24 5.11
CA CYS A 315 10.31 19.40 6.48
C CYS A 315 10.11 18.09 7.26
N LYS A 316 11.17 17.61 7.92
CA LYS A 316 11.04 16.45 8.82
C LYS A 316 11.83 16.56 10.09
N TRP A 317 11.14 16.49 11.23
CA TRP A 317 11.78 16.38 12.53
C TRP A 317 11.70 14.96 13.12
N ARG A 318 12.77 14.55 13.80
CA ARG A 318 12.88 13.32 14.59
C ARG A 318 13.59 13.61 15.91
N ALA A 319 13.09 13.04 17.00
CA ALA A 319 13.73 13.17 18.31
C ALA A 319 15.14 12.56 18.33
N GLU A 320 15.35 11.45 17.60
CA GLU A 320 16.64 10.75 17.57
C GLU A 320 16.75 9.84 16.34
N PHE A 321 17.95 9.27 16.16
CA PHE A 321 18.19 8.17 15.22
C PHE A 321 17.79 6.83 15.85
N GLY A 322 16.78 6.16 15.29
CA GLY A 322 16.42 4.80 15.69
C GLY A 322 17.33 3.79 14.99
N ASN A 323 18.20 3.10 15.74
CA ASN A 323 19.20 2.17 15.18
C ASN A 323 20.10 2.81 14.09
N GLY A 324 20.54 4.06 14.31
CA GLY A 324 21.44 4.79 13.39
C GLY A 324 20.79 5.27 12.09
N ARG A 325 19.45 5.27 12.01
CA ARG A 325 18.68 5.68 10.84
C ARG A 325 17.40 6.44 11.21
N ILE A 326 16.83 7.10 10.22
CA ILE A 326 15.50 7.71 10.30
C ILE A 326 14.67 7.32 9.08
N GLU A 327 13.37 7.16 9.28
CA GLU A 327 12.40 7.24 8.20
C GLU A 327 11.95 8.70 8.06
N TRP A 328 12.38 9.37 6.98
CA TRP A 328 12.08 10.79 6.77
C TRP A 328 10.78 11.01 5.98
N ALA A 329 10.33 10.00 5.25
CA ALA A 329 9.09 10.03 4.48
C ALA A 329 8.54 8.62 4.33
N LYS A 330 7.25 8.49 3.99
CA LYS A 330 6.73 7.22 3.47
C LYS A 330 7.20 7.03 2.03
N ASN A 331 7.26 5.79 1.55
CA ASN A 331 7.70 5.49 0.17
C ASN A 331 6.96 6.29 -0.91
N TYR A 332 5.63 6.42 -0.80
CA TYR A 332 4.85 7.18 -1.78
C TYR A 332 5.16 8.68 -1.78
N GLN A 333 5.58 9.25 -0.64
CA GLN A 333 5.92 10.66 -0.54
C GLN A 333 7.20 10.96 -1.32
N LEU A 334 8.24 10.13 -1.19
CA LEU A 334 9.46 10.26 -2.00
C LEU A 334 9.17 10.19 -3.52
N ILE A 335 8.31 9.26 -3.95
CA ILE A 335 7.88 9.18 -5.36
C ILE A 335 7.17 10.47 -5.77
N THR A 336 6.24 10.95 -4.95
CA THR A 336 5.45 12.17 -5.22
C THR A 336 6.36 13.39 -5.32
N TYR A 337 7.36 13.52 -4.45
CA TYR A 337 8.28 14.65 -4.47
C TYR A 337 9.20 14.61 -5.70
N ARG A 338 9.64 13.43 -6.13
CA ARG A 338 10.42 13.29 -7.38
C ARG A 338 9.59 13.62 -8.62
N GLN A 339 8.33 13.19 -8.63
CA GLN A 339 7.40 13.55 -9.70
C GLN A 339 7.17 15.07 -9.72
N TYR A 340 6.92 15.69 -8.56
CA TYR A 340 6.82 17.13 -8.41
C TYR A 340 8.08 17.85 -8.93
N GLU A 341 9.28 17.40 -8.53
CA GLU A 341 10.56 17.98 -8.98
C GLU A 341 10.73 17.89 -10.50
N GLY A 342 10.42 16.73 -11.09
CA GLY A 342 10.56 16.49 -12.53
C GLY A 342 9.52 17.21 -13.39
N GLU A 343 8.25 17.15 -13.01
CA GLU A 343 7.14 17.72 -13.77
C GLU A 343 7.11 19.25 -13.68
N ARG A 344 7.30 19.79 -12.47
CA ARG A 344 7.30 21.25 -12.27
C ARG A 344 8.66 21.89 -12.53
N ARG A 345 9.72 21.09 -12.62
CA ARG A 345 11.11 21.56 -12.73
C ARG A 345 11.48 22.49 -11.57
N ILE A 346 10.99 22.17 -10.37
CA ILE A 346 11.25 22.90 -9.13
C ILE A 346 12.18 22.04 -8.26
N PRO A 347 13.42 22.46 -8.01
CA PRO A 347 14.33 21.73 -7.13
C PRO A 347 13.74 21.56 -5.73
N VAL A 348 13.81 20.34 -5.19
CA VAL A 348 13.28 20.02 -3.86
C VAL A 348 14.44 19.78 -2.89
N PHE A 349 14.37 20.37 -1.70
CA PHE A 349 15.27 20.11 -0.59
C PHE A 349 14.51 19.44 0.55
N VAL A 350 15.07 18.39 1.14
CA VAL A 350 14.54 17.78 2.36
C VAL A 350 15.35 18.31 3.54
N ILE A 351 14.67 19.06 4.40
CA ILE A 351 15.24 19.70 5.58
C ILE A 351 14.88 18.84 6.78
N ILE A 352 15.90 18.26 7.41
CA ILE A 352 15.75 17.25 8.47
C ILE A 352 16.31 17.79 9.77
N GLY A 353 15.46 17.88 10.80
CA GLY A 353 15.85 18.18 12.17
C GLY A 353 16.00 16.92 13.00
N ILE A 354 17.11 16.76 13.72
CA ILE A 354 17.35 15.63 14.63
C ILE A 354 17.63 16.16 16.05
N GLY A 355 16.96 15.59 17.05
CA GLY A 355 17.17 15.94 18.46
C GLY A 355 16.69 17.34 18.80
N GLY A 356 16.95 17.75 20.04
CA GLY A 356 16.47 19.01 20.59
C GLY A 356 14.94 19.08 20.65
N GLU A 357 14.40 20.28 20.54
CA GLU A 357 12.97 20.50 20.36
C GLU A 357 12.66 20.73 18.87
N PRO A 358 11.43 20.47 18.39
CA PRO A 358 11.10 20.68 16.98
C PRO A 358 11.33 22.13 16.52
N ASP A 359 11.12 23.13 17.38
CA ASP A 359 11.41 24.54 17.06
C ASP A 359 12.87 24.96 17.33
N HIS A 360 13.66 24.08 17.96
CA HIS A 360 15.07 24.25 18.28
C HIS A 360 15.83 22.92 18.11
N PRO A 361 15.94 22.41 16.87
CA PRO A 361 16.52 21.09 16.61
C PRO A 361 17.99 21.05 16.98
N GLY A 362 18.45 19.94 17.56
CA GLY A 362 19.86 19.75 17.96
C GLY A 362 20.82 19.70 16.76
N ALA A 363 20.37 19.13 15.65
CA ALA A 363 21.07 19.11 14.37
C ALA A 363 20.09 19.36 13.23
N VAL A 364 20.56 20.04 12.18
CA VAL A 364 19.81 20.26 10.94
C VAL A 364 20.61 19.73 9.77
N TYR A 365 19.95 19.02 8.86
CA TYR A 365 20.52 18.52 7.62
C TYR A 365 19.69 19.04 6.45
N VAL A 366 20.36 19.46 5.38
CA VAL A 366 19.68 19.96 4.16
C VAL A 366 20.13 19.13 2.98
N VAL A 367 19.23 18.26 2.51
CA VAL A 367 19.56 17.25 1.50
C VAL A 367 18.80 17.54 0.21
N PRO A 368 19.47 17.79 -0.93
CA PRO A 368 18.78 17.87 -2.21
C PRO A 368 18.07 16.55 -2.52
N LEU A 369 16.80 16.59 -2.95
CA LEU A 369 16.00 15.39 -3.19
C LEU A 369 16.67 14.43 -4.19
N ARG A 370 17.34 15.00 -5.21
CA ARG A 370 18.14 14.24 -6.20
C ARG A 370 19.23 13.36 -5.60
N GLU A 371 19.71 13.66 -4.39
CA GLU A 371 20.72 12.89 -3.67
C GLU A 371 20.10 11.81 -2.77
N ILE A 372 18.80 11.90 -2.47
CA ILE A 372 18.10 10.95 -1.60
C ILE A 372 17.66 9.75 -2.41
N ARG A 373 18.16 8.57 -2.05
CA ARG A 373 17.87 7.31 -2.75
C ARG A 373 16.74 6.50 -2.13
N SER A 374 16.48 6.71 -0.85
CA SER A 374 15.56 5.91 -0.04
C SER A 374 14.74 6.82 0.90
N HIS A 375 13.55 6.36 1.26
CA HIS A 375 12.66 6.97 2.27
C HIS A 375 13.21 6.81 3.71
N VAL A 376 14.22 5.95 3.87
CA VAL A 376 15.03 5.80 5.07
C VAL A 376 16.44 6.30 4.80
N LEU A 377 16.98 7.12 5.71
CA LEU A 377 18.33 7.67 5.65
C LEU A 377 19.11 7.28 6.90
N THR A 378 20.35 6.83 6.71
CA THR A 378 21.28 6.56 7.81
C THR A 378 21.97 7.84 8.28
N GLU A 379 22.44 7.84 9.53
CA GLU A 379 23.24 8.94 10.08
C GLU A 379 24.50 9.21 9.22
N TYR A 380 25.13 8.14 8.72
CA TYR A 380 26.30 8.25 7.84
C TYR A 380 25.99 8.98 6.52
N GLU A 381 24.85 8.67 5.89
CA GLU A 381 24.41 9.36 4.66
C GLU A 381 24.12 10.84 4.90
N LEU A 382 23.55 11.17 6.06
CA LEU A 382 23.21 12.55 6.42
C LEU A 382 24.41 13.39 6.81
N LYS A 383 25.47 12.80 7.38
CA LYS A 383 26.62 13.52 7.94
C LYS A 383 27.22 14.58 7.01
N LYS A 384 27.29 14.33 5.70
CA LYS A 384 27.84 15.27 4.71
C LYS A 384 26.91 16.45 4.36
N TYR A 385 25.65 16.37 4.74
CA TYR A 385 24.63 17.42 4.57
C TYR A 385 24.36 18.19 5.87
N TYR A 386 25.20 17.98 6.90
CA TYR A 386 25.06 18.67 8.16
C TYR A 386 25.21 20.17 7.97
N ARG A 387 24.26 20.91 8.54
CA ARG A 387 24.26 22.36 8.52
C ARG A 387 25.08 22.90 9.68
N HIS A 388 26.24 23.45 9.37
CA HIS A 388 27.15 24.02 10.38
C HIS A 388 26.73 25.40 10.89
N LYS A 389 25.99 26.18 10.09
CA LYS A 389 25.60 27.55 10.43
C LYS A 389 24.24 27.55 11.14
N THR A 390 24.07 28.38 12.16
CA THR A 390 22.80 28.51 12.90
C THR A 390 21.91 29.66 12.39
N GLY A 391 22.39 30.46 11.43
CA GLY A 391 21.72 31.64 10.87
C GLY A 391 20.65 31.32 9.82
N ASN A 392 20.43 32.23 8.87
CA ASN A 392 19.51 32.03 7.74
C ASN A 392 20.04 31.01 6.74
N PHE A 393 19.15 30.37 5.98
CA PHE A 393 19.52 29.54 4.84
C PHE A 393 20.10 30.39 3.70
N PHE A 394 21.13 29.85 3.06
CA PHE A 394 21.75 30.43 1.88
C PHE A 394 21.65 29.43 0.72
N LEU A 395 21.16 29.89 -0.42
CA LEU A 395 21.10 29.10 -1.64
C LEU A 395 22.24 29.51 -2.57
N ASN A 396 23.09 28.56 -2.92
CA ASN A 396 23.98 28.69 -4.07
C ASN A 396 23.21 28.26 -5.34
N PRO A 397 22.82 29.21 -6.22
CA PRO A 397 21.98 28.92 -7.38
C PRO A 397 22.72 28.17 -8.51
N GLU A 398 24.05 28.23 -8.55
CA GLU A 398 24.85 27.52 -9.58
C GLU A 398 25.00 26.05 -9.22
N ALA A 399 25.37 25.76 -7.96
CA ALA A 399 25.51 24.40 -7.47
C ALA A 399 24.16 23.77 -7.07
N MET A 400 23.11 24.58 -6.95
CA MET A 400 21.81 24.19 -6.39
C MET A 400 21.98 23.49 -5.05
N VAL A 401 22.68 24.16 -4.13
CA VAL A 401 22.95 23.71 -2.76
C VAL A 401 22.36 24.73 -1.79
N LEU A 402 21.58 24.26 -0.83
CA LEU A 402 20.99 25.05 0.24
C LEU A 402 21.70 24.71 1.55
N GLU A 403 22.22 25.70 2.26
CA GLU A 403 23.03 25.54 3.48
C GLU A 403 22.63 26.49 4.62
#